data_AF-A0A5C3LEB1-F1
#
_entry.id   AF-A0A5C3LEB1-F1
#
_cell.length_a   1.000
_cell.length_b   1.000
_cell.length_c   1.000
_cell.angle_alpha   90.00
_cell.angle_beta   90.00
_cell.angle_gamma   90.00
#
_symmetry.space_group_name_H-M   'P 1'
#
loop_
_entity.id
_entity.type
_entity.pdbx_description
1 polymer ?
#
loop_
_entity_poly.entity_id
_entity_poly.type
_entity_poly.pdbx_seq_one_letter_code
_entity_poly.pdbx_strand_id
1 'polypeptide(L)' 'KWCNPAPLNGSVPNLAIVENDKPGNPHYKQAFNTQVRHIFVASFQSSVSKMNIENFNWTMHLLLFIHTQQIIKKTTEEKK' A
#
# COMPACT_ATOMS: atom_id res chain seq x y z
N LYS A 1 -8.36 -16.94 20.49
CA LYS A 1 -6.91 -16.78 20.17
C LYS A 1 -6.79 -15.55 19.27
N TRP A 2 -6.19 -14.49 19.79
CA TRP A 2 -6.00 -13.21 19.07
C TRP A 2 -4.68 -13.31 18.31
N CYS A 3 -4.70 -13.22 16.97
CA CYS A 3 -3.47 -13.28 16.17
C CYS A 3 -3.11 -11.85 15.74
N ASN A 4 -2.05 -11.31 16.35
CA ASN A 4 -1.45 -9.98 16.18
C ASN A 4 -2.17 -8.76 16.80
N PRO A 5 -1.90 -8.46 18.09
CA PRO A 5 -1.95 -7.07 18.54
C PRO A 5 -0.76 -6.31 17.95
N ALA A 6 -1.01 -5.18 17.27
CA ALA A 6 0.06 -4.26 16.90
C ALA A 6 0.73 -3.73 18.17
N PRO A 7 2.07 -3.62 18.24
CA PRO A 7 2.73 -3.10 19.42
C PRO A 7 2.35 -1.63 19.64
N LEU A 8 1.72 -1.33 20.79
CA LEU A 8 1.32 0.03 21.20
C LEU A 8 2.52 0.99 21.39
N ASN A 9 3.73 0.45 21.38
CA ASN A 9 5.00 1.17 21.54
C ASN A 9 5.66 1.55 20.21
N GLY A 10 5.00 1.35 19.06
CA GLY A 10 5.53 1.73 17.75
C GLY A 10 6.75 0.92 17.27
N SER A 11 7.03 -0.23 17.90
CA SER A 11 8.19 -1.08 17.54
C SER A 11 8.07 -1.81 16.21
N VAL A 12 6.89 -1.78 15.55
CA VAL A 12 6.82 -2.12 14.12
C VAL A 12 7.17 -0.84 13.37
N PRO A 13 8.29 -0.80 12.63
CA PRO A 13 8.74 0.42 12.04
C PRO A 13 7.79 0.77 10.90
N ASN A 14 6.94 1.77 11.12
CA ASN A 14 6.67 2.73 10.05
C ASN A 14 8.02 3.42 9.80
N LEU A 15 8.91 2.76 9.06
CA LEU A 15 10.29 3.18 8.79
C LEU A 15 10.20 4.46 7.95
N ALA A 16 10.01 5.60 8.60
CA ALA A 16 10.19 6.90 7.99
C ALA A 16 11.70 7.11 7.86
N ILE A 17 12.23 6.85 6.67
CA ILE A 17 13.63 7.08 6.34
C ILE A 17 13.76 8.57 6.04
N VAL A 18 14.62 9.27 6.78
CA VAL A 18 15.02 10.62 6.45
C VAL A 18 16.13 10.52 5.41
N GLU A 19 15.89 11.07 4.23
CA GLU A 19 16.90 11.20 3.19
C GLU A 19 17.03 12.69 2.87
N ASN A 20 18.24 13.15 2.58
CA ASN A 20 18.46 14.54 2.20
C ASN A 20 18.32 14.68 0.68
N ASP A 21 17.65 15.73 0.23
CA ASP A 21 17.65 16.09 -1.19
C ASP A 21 19.05 16.58 -1.65
N LYS A 22 19.23 16.79 -2.96
CA LYS A 22 20.51 17.30 -3.51
C LYS A 22 21.00 18.60 -2.84
N PRO A 23 20.14 19.57 -2.50
CA PRO A 23 20.53 20.73 -1.72
C PRO A 23 20.72 20.48 -0.20
N GLY A 24 20.50 19.27 0.31
CA GLY A 24 20.79 18.88 1.69
C GLY A 24 19.61 18.99 2.66
N ASN A 25 18.40 19.26 2.20
CA ASN A 25 17.20 19.35 3.03
C ASN A 25 16.64 17.96 3.35
N PRO A 26 16.28 17.68 4.61
CA PRO A 26 15.72 16.40 5.00
C PRO A 26 14.29 16.21 4.49
N HIS A 27 14.01 15.10 3.81
CA HIS A 27 12.67 14.63 3.45
C HIS A 27 12.36 13.26 4.05
N TYR A 28 11.14 13.09 4.54
CA TYR A 28 10.68 11.84 5.15
C TYR A 28 10.05 10.93 4.09
N LYS A 29 10.61 9.74 3.88
CA LYS A 29 10.03 8.68 3.03
C LYS A 29 9.54 7.53 3.88
N GLN A 30 8.28 7.13 3.68
CA GLN A 30 7.75 5.94 4.34
C GLN A 30 8.24 4.68 3.61
N ALA A 31 8.98 3.81 4.31
CA ALA A 31 9.34 2.51 3.80
C ALA A 31 8.10 1.60 3.78
N PHE A 32 7.84 1.00 2.62
CA PHE A 32 6.77 0.03 2.48
C PHE A 32 7.12 -1.24 3.26
N ASN A 33 6.38 -1.52 4.34
CA ASN A 33 6.55 -2.77 5.07
C ASN A 33 5.93 -3.91 4.25
N THR A 34 6.79 -4.75 3.67
CA THR A 34 6.41 -5.93 2.87
C THR A 34 5.49 -6.89 3.64
N GLN A 35 5.57 -6.96 4.98
CA GLN A 35 4.68 -7.82 5.78
C GLN A 35 3.21 -7.40 5.68
N VAL A 36 2.94 -6.10 5.59
CA VAL A 36 1.57 -5.57 5.46
C VAL A 36 1.00 -5.86 4.07
N ARG A 37 1.86 -5.89 3.04
CA ARG A 37 1.48 -6.32 1.68
C ARG A 37 1.05 -7.78 1.65
N HIS A 38 1.78 -8.65 2.33
CA HIS A 38 1.41 -10.07 2.41
C HIS A 38 0.08 -10.29 3.15
N ILE A 39 -0.18 -9.53 4.23
CA ILE A 39 -1.46 -9.59 4.96
C ILE A 39 -2.62 -9.12 4.09
N PHE A 40 -2.44 -8.03 3.32
CA PHE A 40 -3.47 -7.55 2.42
C PHE A 40 -3.81 -8.58 1.34
N VAL A 41 -2.83 -9.16 0.66
CA VAL A 41 -3.09 -10.21 -0.34
C VAL A 41 -3.70 -11.46 0.30
N ALA A 42 -3.25 -11.86 1.49
CA ALA A 42 -3.81 -12.97 2.24
C ALA A 42 -5.28 -12.76 2.60
N SER A 43 -5.69 -11.51 2.88
CA SER A 43 -7.09 -11.19 3.19
C SER A 43 -8.04 -11.42 2.01
N PHE A 44 -7.53 -11.43 0.77
CA PHE A 44 -8.30 -11.74 -0.44
C PHE A 44 -7.99 -13.14 -0.99
N GLN A 45 -7.25 -13.97 -0.25
CA GLN A 45 -6.78 -15.27 -0.72
C GLN A 45 -7.92 -16.16 -1.21
N SER A 46 -9.06 -16.22 -0.50
CA SER A 46 -10.21 -17.06 -0.89
C SER A 46 -10.82 -16.68 -2.25
N SER A 47 -10.79 -15.38 -2.59
CA SER A 47 -11.32 -14.88 -3.86
C SER A 47 -10.28 -15.01 -4.98
N VAL A 48 -9.02 -14.70 -4.68
CA VAL A 48 -7.90 -14.79 -5.63
C VAL A 48 -7.58 -16.25 -5.98
N SER A 49 -7.68 -17.18 -5.03
CA SER A 49 -7.38 -18.60 -5.24
C SER A 49 -8.35 -19.31 -6.18
N LYS A 50 -9.51 -18.70 -6.47
CA LYS A 50 -10.51 -19.24 -7.40
C LYS A 50 -10.34 -18.69 -8.82
N MET A 51 -9.44 -17.73 -9.03
CA MET A 51 -9.19 -17.12 -10.34
C MET A 51 -8.09 -17.87 -11.09
N ASN A 52 -8.20 -17.96 -12.41
CA ASN A 52 -7.06 -18.30 -13.24
C ASN A 52 -6.11 -17.09 -13.34
N ILE A 53 -4.89 -17.32 -13.83
CA ILE A 53 -3.84 -16.29 -13.90
C ILE A 53 -4.28 -15.10 -14.77
N GLU A 54 -4.99 -15.36 -15.87
CA GLU A 54 -5.46 -14.31 -16.80
C GLU A 54 -6.51 -13.40 -16.17
N ASN A 55 -7.52 -13.98 -15.51
CA ASN A 55 -8.57 -13.26 -14.80
C ASN A 55 -7.99 -12.48 -13.62
N PHE A 56 -7.02 -13.06 -12.89
CA PHE A 56 -6.32 -12.36 -11.83
C PHE A 56 -5.57 -11.15 -12.38
N ASN A 57 -4.80 -11.33 -13.46
CA ASN A 57 -4.06 -10.25 -14.09
C ASN A 57 -5.01 -9.14 -14.57
N TRP A 58 -6.09 -9.48 -15.27
CA TRP A 58 -7.07 -8.49 -15.73
C TRP A 58 -7.74 -7.75 -14.58
N THR A 59 -8.13 -8.46 -13.53
CA THR A 59 -8.72 -7.89 -12.31
C THR A 59 -7.76 -6.90 -11.64
N MET A 60 -6.48 -7.25 -11.50
CA MET A 60 -5.48 -6.38 -10.91
C MET A 60 -5.27 -5.10 -11.73
N HIS A 61 -5.23 -5.20 -13.06
CA HIS A 61 -5.12 -4.04 -13.94
C HIS A 61 -6.34 -3.13 -13.82
N LEU A 62 -7.55 -3.69 -13.76
CA LEU A 62 -8.79 -2.92 -13.61
C LEU A 62 -8.83 -2.18 -12.26
N LEU A 63 -8.48 -2.86 -11.17
CA LEU A 63 -8.45 -2.27 -9.83
C LEU A 63 -7.43 -1.12 -9.74
N LEU A 64 -6.21 -1.31 -10.27
CA LEU A 64 -5.20 -0.27 -10.31
C LEU A 64 -5.63 0.92 -11.17
N PHE A 65 -6.28 0.66 -12.31
CA PHE A 65 -6.80 1.70 -13.18
C PHE A 65 -7.84 2.56 -12.46
N ILE A 66 -8.86 1.92 -11.86
CA ILE A 66 -9.93 2.62 -11.13
C ILE A 66 -9.35 3.43 -9.96
N HIS A 67 -8.45 2.82 -9.18
CA HIS A 67 -7.80 3.49 -8.06
C HIS A 67 -7.03 4.75 -8.51
N THR A 68 -6.26 4.64 -9.60
CA THR A 68 -5.53 5.79 -10.16
C THR A 68 -6.49 6.91 -10.58
N GLN A 69 -7.62 6.59 -11.23
CA GLN A 69 -8.62 7.61 -11.59
C GLN A 69 -9.19 8.32 -10.35
N GLN A 70 -9.45 7.58 -9.27
CA GLN A 70 -9.95 8.16 -8.02
C GLN A 70 -8.92 9.10 -7.35
N ILE A 71 -7.65 8.70 -7.33
CA ILE A 71 -6.57 9.55 -6.78
C ILE A 71 -6.38 10.81 -7.63
N ILE A 72 -6.40 10.69 -8.96
CA ILE A 72 -6.30 11.85 -9.86
C ILE A 72 -7.48 12.81 -9.62
N LYS A 73 -8.70 12.30 -9.51
CA LYS A 73 -9.88 13.12 -9.21
C LYS A 73 -9.71 13.85 -7.87
N LYS A 74 -9.39 13.13 -6.80
CA LYS A 74 -9.21 13.69 -5.46
C LYS A 74 -8.13 14.78 -5.44
N THR A 75 -6.98 14.51 -6.05
CA THR A 75 -5.87 15.48 -6.13
C THR A 75 -6.18 16.70 -7.00
N THR A 76 -7.08 16.57 -7.98
CA THR A 76 -7.55 17.70 -8.80
C THR A 76 -8.54 18.57 -8.03
N GLU A 77 -9.41 17.97 -7.22
CA GLU A 77 -10.35 18.68 -6.33
C GLU A 77 -9.63 19.43 -5.20
N GLU A 78 -8.57 18.84 -4.61
CA GLU A 78 -7.76 19.48 -3.56
C GLU A 78 -6.89 20.65 -4.06
N LYS A 79 -6.61 20.71 -5.37
CA LYS A 79 -5.81 21.78 -6.00
C LYS A 79 -6.66 22.96 -6.50
N LYS A 80 -7.98 22.87 -6.38
CA LYS A 80 -8.93 23.91 -6.81
C LYS A 80 -9.37 24.75 -5.62
#